data_AF-A0A8T4VWX7-F1
#
_entry.id   AF-A0A8T4VWX7-F1
#
_cell.length_a   1.000
_cell.length_b   1.000
_cell.length_c   1.000
_cell.angle_alpha   90.00
_cell.angle_beta   90.00
_cell.angle_gamma   90.00
#
_symmetry.space_group_name_H-M   'P 1'
#
loop_
_entity.id
_entity.type
_entity.pdbx_description
1 polymer ?
#
loop_
_entity_poly.entity_id
_entity_poly.type
_entity_poly.pdbx_seq_one_letter_code
_entity_poly.pdbx_strand_id
1 'polypeptide(L)'
;ITYNMSYDADLSEAHLFFCSGRTCNSGMALSEAADFVKHIGVADEECFPYKPIDMDCSLKDDNWEDRVITANYGNARRPANIKEALVDYGPVLTSFTVYEDFKSYTGGIYEHVTGSQVGGHAVTIIGYNDDPGYWICKNSWGEGWGEDGFFKIKYRECGIDETVYYFTDVTGNIPPEKPIVVSPLNGNKVSTTLNLSWQECIDQDGSQVHYTVYVSEGYYLDEDDVFVENIINSSVEITDLETNTVYTWKVIAVDEKGSEAASEEIMFSTLPPIAPFVEGSNEPRVRREYTYTASVPNAKGDEYYWFFKWGDETDTGWLGPFDADEEVSASHTWKKKGEYTIKVRYKIDGELSQWAIQPISTPQAKSIFPHQILDFVHSFFSQVNLKNN
;
A
#
# COMPACT_ATOMS: atom_id res chain seq x y z
N ILE A 1 -23.20 -4.10 -4.98
CA ILE A 1 -23.71 -3.52 -3.72
C ILE A 1 -22.77 -2.36 -3.44
N THR A 2 -23.23 -1.14 -3.69
CA THR A 2 -22.42 0.06 -3.44
C THR A 2 -22.59 0.37 -1.96
N TYR A 3 -21.60 -0.01 -1.15
CA TYR A 3 -21.57 0.39 0.25
C TYR A 3 -21.24 1.89 0.27
N ASN A 4 -22.22 2.71 0.61
CA ASN A 4 -21.98 4.10 0.97
C ASN A 4 -21.86 4.15 2.50
N MET A 5 -20.81 3.53 3.04
CA MET A 5 -20.42 3.81 4.42
C MET A 5 -19.48 5.00 4.34
N SER A 6 -19.98 6.21 4.56
CA SER A 6 -19.11 7.36 4.72
C SER A 6 -18.43 7.36 6.09
N TYR A 7 -18.85 6.51 7.04
CA TYR A 7 -18.30 6.48 8.40
C TYR A 7 -17.50 5.19 8.61
N ASP A 8 -16.17 5.29 8.55
CA ASP A 8 -15.23 4.20 8.88
C ASP A 8 -14.68 4.39 10.30
N ALA A 9 -15.60 4.60 11.25
CA ALA A 9 -15.26 4.78 12.66
C ALA A 9 -15.22 3.42 13.36
N ASP A 10 -14.04 3.02 13.85
CA ASP A 10 -13.90 1.86 14.72
C ASP A 10 -14.26 2.28 16.16
N LEU A 11 -15.42 1.83 16.64
CA LEU A 11 -15.99 2.27 17.92
C LEU A 11 -15.76 1.23 19.01
N SER A 12 -15.40 1.69 20.21
CA SER A 12 -15.11 0.82 21.35
C SER A 12 -16.36 0.14 21.89
N GLU A 13 -16.51 -1.17 21.60
CA GLU A 13 -17.55 -1.97 22.27
C GLU A 13 -17.25 -2.14 23.75
N ALA A 14 -15.98 -2.09 24.15
CA ALA A 14 -15.58 -2.09 25.56
C ALA A 14 -16.12 -0.85 26.28
N HIS A 15 -16.08 0.33 25.65
CA HIS A 15 -16.58 1.56 26.24
C HIS A 15 -18.09 1.46 26.45
N LEU A 16 -18.83 1.13 25.40
CA LEU A 16 -20.27 0.94 25.48
C LEU A 16 -20.64 -0.09 26.55
N PHE A 17 -19.97 -1.25 26.57
CA PHE A 17 -20.35 -2.36 27.43
C PHE A 17 -19.94 -2.14 28.88
N PHE A 18 -18.66 -1.90 29.17
CA PHE A 18 -18.16 -1.84 30.54
C PHE A 18 -18.50 -0.51 31.24
N CYS A 19 -18.54 0.62 30.52
CA CYS A 19 -18.92 1.91 31.12
C CYS A 19 -20.42 2.05 31.39
N SER A 20 -21.25 1.18 30.82
CA SER A 20 -22.65 1.03 31.25
C SER A 20 -22.82 0.16 32.51
N GLY A 21 -21.72 -0.31 33.11
CA GLY A 21 -21.70 -1.12 34.32
C GLY A 21 -21.95 -2.61 34.09
N ARG A 22 -21.75 -3.11 32.85
CA ARG A 22 -21.86 -4.56 32.55
C ARG A 22 -20.58 -5.30 32.83
N THR A 23 -20.77 -6.60 32.96
CA THR A 23 -19.72 -7.62 33.04
C THR A 23 -19.99 -8.69 31.99
N CYS A 24 -18.97 -9.45 31.63
CA CYS A 24 -19.04 -10.56 30.67
C CYS A 24 -20.10 -11.62 31.04
N ASN A 25 -20.58 -11.65 32.29
CA ASN A 25 -21.63 -12.56 32.76
C ASN A 25 -23.07 -11.98 32.70
N SER A 26 -23.22 -10.68 32.46
CA SER A 26 -24.50 -9.98 32.63
C SER A 26 -25.28 -9.70 31.34
N GLY A 27 -24.60 -9.73 30.19
CA GLY A 27 -25.18 -9.32 28.90
C GLY A 27 -25.70 -7.88 28.89
N MET A 28 -26.21 -7.42 27.75
CA MET A 28 -26.83 -6.10 27.62
C MET A 28 -28.05 -6.20 26.71
N ALA A 29 -29.15 -5.55 27.09
CA ALA A 29 -30.30 -5.45 26.20
C ALA A 29 -30.02 -4.44 25.07
N LEU A 30 -30.52 -4.70 23.86
CA LEU A 30 -30.31 -3.81 22.71
C LEU A 30 -30.80 -2.38 22.96
N SER A 31 -31.90 -2.22 23.71
CA SER A 31 -32.41 -0.90 24.09
C SER A 31 -31.45 -0.13 25.01
N GLU A 32 -30.77 -0.83 25.92
CA GLU A 32 -29.81 -0.21 26.84
C GLU A 32 -28.56 0.24 26.07
N ALA A 33 -28.11 -0.57 25.09
CA ALA A 33 -27.04 -0.17 24.17
C ALA A 33 -27.44 1.07 23.37
N ALA A 34 -28.64 1.08 22.79
CA ALA A 34 -29.14 2.20 22.00
C ALA A 34 -29.30 3.48 22.84
N ASP A 35 -29.77 3.37 24.09
CA ASP A 35 -29.85 4.49 25.03
C ASP A 35 -28.46 5.02 25.41
N PHE A 36 -27.48 4.12 25.59
CA PHE A 36 -26.09 4.52 25.86
C PHE A 36 -25.52 5.34 24.70
N VAL A 37 -25.67 4.86 23.45
CA VAL A 37 -25.24 5.59 22.24
C VAL A 37 -25.91 6.97 22.15
N LYS A 38 -27.19 7.07 22.52
CA LYS A 38 -27.94 8.34 22.43
C LYS A 38 -27.57 9.35 23.50
N HIS A 39 -27.37 8.90 24.74
CA HIS A 39 -27.28 9.78 25.91
C HIS A 39 -25.86 10.01 26.41
N ILE A 40 -24.95 9.06 26.16
CA ILE A 40 -23.54 9.13 26.57
C ILE A 40 -22.65 9.20 25.33
N GLY A 41 -22.92 8.36 24.33
CA GLY A 41 -22.08 8.20 23.16
C GLY A 41 -20.99 7.15 23.36
N VAL A 42 -20.38 6.73 22.27
CA VAL A 42 -19.35 5.68 22.23
C VAL A 42 -18.06 6.29 21.71
N ALA A 43 -16.98 6.19 22.48
CA ALA A 43 -15.65 6.58 22.04
C ALA A 43 -15.11 5.59 21.00
N ASP A 44 -14.09 5.99 20.25
CA ASP A 44 -13.38 5.11 19.32
C ASP A 44 -12.61 3.97 20.04
N GLU A 45 -12.26 2.93 19.28
CA GLU A 45 -11.60 1.72 19.79
C GLU A 45 -10.23 2.03 20.42
N GLU A 46 -9.48 2.98 19.88
CA GLU A 46 -8.18 3.38 20.42
C GLU A 46 -8.32 3.99 21.83
N CYS A 47 -9.37 4.79 22.06
CA CYS A 47 -9.66 5.40 23.35
C CYS A 47 -9.90 4.37 24.47
N PHE A 48 -10.44 3.20 24.13
CA PHE A 48 -10.63 2.12 25.09
C PHE A 48 -10.64 0.73 24.42
N PRO A 49 -9.46 0.15 24.14
CA PRO A 49 -9.36 -1.03 23.29
C PRO A 49 -9.95 -2.28 23.93
N TYR A 50 -10.71 -3.05 23.17
CA TYR A 50 -11.34 -4.27 23.62
C TYR A 50 -10.34 -5.32 24.10
N LYS A 51 -10.65 -5.89 25.26
CA LYS A 51 -9.97 -7.07 25.79
C LYS A 51 -11.02 -8.10 26.20
N PRO A 52 -10.78 -9.40 25.98
CA PRO A 52 -11.75 -10.46 26.30
C PRO A 52 -11.79 -10.78 27.81
N ILE A 53 -11.87 -9.75 28.66
CA ILE A 53 -11.92 -9.81 30.12
C ILE A 53 -12.87 -8.73 30.64
N ASP A 54 -13.32 -8.82 31.89
CA ASP A 54 -14.05 -7.72 32.53
C ASP A 54 -13.11 -6.51 32.68
N MET A 55 -13.43 -5.40 32.01
CA MET A 55 -12.60 -4.20 32.01
C MET A 55 -13.13 -3.13 32.98
N ASP A 56 -12.20 -2.41 33.60
CA ASP A 56 -12.51 -1.25 34.44
C ASP A 56 -12.67 0.00 33.55
N CYS A 57 -13.86 0.60 33.56
CA CYS A 57 -14.18 1.81 32.79
C CYS A 57 -13.30 3.02 33.14
N SER A 58 -12.59 3.01 34.26
CA SER A 58 -11.63 4.07 34.60
C SER A 58 -10.35 4.05 33.76
N LEU A 59 -10.13 2.99 32.95
CA LEU A 59 -8.94 2.84 32.11
C LEU A 59 -9.07 3.45 30.71
N LYS A 60 -10.23 3.99 30.34
CA LYS A 60 -10.38 4.79 29.11
C LYS A 60 -9.59 6.09 29.22
N ASP A 61 -9.25 6.68 28.08
CA ASP A 61 -8.51 7.94 28.05
C ASP A 61 -9.24 9.09 28.74
N ASP A 62 -8.48 10.05 29.26
CA ASP A 62 -9.01 11.21 29.97
C ASP A 62 -9.86 12.13 29.05
N ASN A 63 -9.58 12.15 27.74
CA ASN A 63 -10.29 12.95 26.73
C ASN A 63 -11.41 12.19 26.01
N TRP A 64 -11.87 11.04 26.53
CA TRP A 64 -12.89 10.21 25.89
C TRP A 64 -14.17 10.98 25.53
N GLU A 65 -14.58 11.97 26.34
CA GLU A 65 -15.79 12.78 26.09
C GLU A 65 -15.71 13.58 24.79
N ASP A 66 -14.50 13.98 24.38
CA ASP A 66 -14.27 14.71 23.13
C ASP A 66 -14.22 13.76 21.91
N ARG A 67 -14.09 12.45 22.13
CA ARG A 67 -13.95 11.40 21.11
C ARG A 67 -15.24 10.60 20.88
N VAL A 68 -16.35 10.93 21.56
CA VAL A 68 -17.59 10.15 21.44
C VAL A 68 -18.38 10.45 20.17
N ILE A 69 -18.96 9.40 19.61
CA ILE A 69 -20.06 9.45 18.65
C ILE A 69 -21.37 9.17 19.37
N THR A 70 -22.36 10.02 19.11
CA THR A 70 -23.75 9.86 19.53
C THR A 70 -24.67 9.69 18.33
N ALA A 71 -25.81 9.05 18.53
CA ALA A 71 -26.81 8.93 17.49
C ALA A 71 -28.21 8.86 18.11
N ASN A 72 -29.21 9.37 17.39
CA ASN A 72 -30.59 8.98 17.62
C ASN A 72 -30.79 7.54 17.14
N TYR A 73 -31.88 6.92 17.59
CA TYR A 73 -32.24 5.60 17.11
C TYR A 73 -33.75 5.48 16.93
N GLY A 74 -34.13 4.62 16.00
CA GLY A 74 -35.49 4.15 15.79
C GLY A 74 -35.57 2.63 15.86
N ASN A 75 -36.78 2.11 15.73
CA ASN A 75 -37.00 0.67 15.69
C ASN A 75 -37.71 0.29 14.38
N ALA A 76 -37.20 -0.72 13.71
CA ALA A 76 -37.86 -1.36 12.59
C ALA A 76 -38.44 -2.70 13.03
N ARG A 77 -39.56 -3.07 12.43
CA ARG A 77 -40.16 -4.40 12.58
C ARG A 77 -40.64 -4.86 11.23
N ARG A 78 -40.61 -6.17 11.01
CA ARG A 78 -40.99 -6.82 9.75
C ARG A 78 -39.96 -6.57 8.63
N PRO A 79 -39.81 -7.52 7.70
CA PRO A 79 -38.80 -7.40 6.65
C PRO A 79 -38.88 -6.13 5.80
N ALA A 80 -40.08 -5.65 5.45
CA ALA A 80 -40.20 -4.44 4.62
C ALA A 80 -39.53 -3.22 5.27
N ASN A 81 -39.87 -2.91 6.53
CA ASN A 81 -39.34 -1.73 7.21
C ASN A 81 -37.85 -1.87 7.56
N ILE A 82 -37.38 -3.10 7.82
CA ILE A 82 -35.96 -3.35 8.06
C ILE A 82 -35.15 -3.13 6.78
N LYS A 83 -35.68 -3.54 5.63
CA LYS A 83 -35.07 -3.26 4.32
C LYS A 83 -35.03 -1.76 4.01
N GLU A 84 -36.09 -1.02 4.34
CA GLU A 84 -36.09 0.45 4.26
C GLU A 84 -35.01 1.04 5.18
N ALA A 85 -34.94 0.63 6.43
CA ALA A 85 -33.92 1.10 7.37
C ALA A 85 -32.48 0.79 6.89
N LEU A 86 -32.25 -0.38 6.30
CA LEU A 86 -30.95 -0.73 5.70
C LEU A 86 -30.55 0.21 4.56
N VAL A 87 -31.52 0.65 3.76
CA VAL A 87 -31.27 1.56 2.63
C VAL A 87 -31.05 2.99 3.12
N ASP A 88 -31.86 3.44 4.06
CA ASP A 88 -31.86 4.84 4.51
C ASP A 88 -30.77 5.14 5.54
N TYR A 89 -30.42 4.15 6.37
CA TYR A 89 -29.57 4.34 7.56
C TYR A 89 -28.38 3.38 7.64
N GLY A 90 -28.24 2.43 6.71
CA GLY A 90 -27.17 1.45 6.71
C GLY A 90 -27.40 0.28 7.66
N PRO A 91 -26.34 -0.41 8.13
CA PRO A 91 -26.45 -1.60 8.97
C PRO A 91 -27.33 -1.41 10.21
N VAL A 92 -28.06 -2.46 10.59
CA VAL A 92 -29.03 -2.40 11.70
C VAL A 92 -28.74 -3.45 12.77
N LEU A 93 -28.94 -3.08 14.03
CA LEU A 93 -28.70 -3.90 15.21
C LEU A 93 -29.90 -4.80 15.50
N THR A 94 -29.67 -6.08 15.75
CA THR A 94 -30.73 -7.01 16.13
C THR A 94 -30.25 -8.10 17.09
N SER A 95 -31.18 -8.95 17.52
CA SER A 95 -30.89 -10.16 18.26
C SER A 95 -31.79 -11.30 17.80
N PHE A 96 -31.33 -12.52 18.04
CA PHE A 96 -32.10 -13.74 17.76
C PHE A 96 -31.78 -14.82 18.80
N THR A 97 -32.60 -15.86 18.80
CA THR A 97 -32.39 -17.03 19.64
C THR A 97 -31.40 -17.98 18.98
N VAL A 98 -30.26 -18.22 19.62
CA VAL A 98 -29.27 -19.21 19.18
C VAL A 98 -29.66 -20.60 19.67
N TYR A 99 -29.58 -21.57 18.76
CA TYR A 99 -29.71 -23.00 19.02
C TYR A 99 -28.36 -23.71 18.82
N GLU A 100 -28.25 -24.96 19.29
CA GLU A 100 -27.00 -25.72 19.20
C GLU A 100 -26.51 -25.92 17.77
N ASP A 101 -27.42 -26.12 16.80
CA ASP A 101 -27.08 -26.30 15.39
C ASP A 101 -26.45 -25.04 14.76
N PHE A 102 -26.88 -23.84 15.17
CA PHE A 102 -26.28 -22.58 14.72
C PHE A 102 -24.79 -22.47 15.03
N LYS A 103 -24.32 -23.00 16.18
CA LYS A 103 -22.89 -22.95 16.54
C LYS A 103 -22.00 -23.63 15.51
N SER A 104 -22.55 -24.63 14.82
CA SER A 104 -21.88 -25.41 13.76
C SER A 104 -22.13 -24.89 12.35
N TYR A 105 -22.75 -23.71 12.19
CA TYR A 105 -22.98 -23.11 10.87
C TYR A 105 -21.65 -22.87 10.12
N THR A 106 -21.62 -23.31 8.86
CA THR A 106 -20.47 -23.12 7.95
C THR A 106 -20.88 -22.55 6.59
N GLY A 107 -22.19 -22.32 6.35
CA GLY A 107 -22.69 -21.74 5.10
C GLY A 107 -24.12 -22.13 4.77
N GLY A 108 -24.69 -21.47 3.75
CA GLY A 108 -26.08 -21.65 3.32
C GLY A 108 -27.04 -20.67 3.99
N ILE A 109 -28.35 -20.95 3.95
CA ILE A 109 -29.35 -20.13 4.64
C ILE A 109 -29.76 -20.89 5.89
N TYR A 110 -29.43 -20.35 7.05
CA TYR A 110 -29.77 -20.95 8.32
C TYR A 110 -31.28 -20.93 8.56
N GLU A 111 -31.79 -22.09 8.94
CA GLU A 111 -33.13 -22.38 9.46
C GLU A 111 -32.91 -23.40 10.58
N HIS A 112 -33.47 -23.17 11.76
CA HIS A 112 -33.27 -24.08 12.88
C HIS A 112 -33.94 -25.43 12.58
N VAL A 113 -33.21 -26.53 12.76
CA VAL A 113 -33.73 -27.89 12.53
C VAL A 113 -33.57 -28.76 13.77
N THR A 114 -32.47 -28.60 14.52
CA THR A 114 -32.12 -29.52 15.62
C THR A 114 -31.40 -28.83 16.77
N GLY A 115 -31.43 -29.45 17.94
CA GLY A 115 -30.68 -28.97 19.10
C GLY A 115 -31.48 -28.05 20.01
N SER A 116 -30.99 -27.91 21.22
CA SER A 116 -31.67 -27.13 22.27
C SER A 116 -31.39 -25.64 22.11
N GLN A 117 -32.28 -24.81 22.66
CA GLN A 117 -32.05 -23.37 22.79
C GLN A 117 -30.83 -23.13 23.70
N VAL A 118 -29.90 -22.29 23.24
CA VAL A 118 -28.69 -21.91 23.97
C VAL A 118 -28.89 -20.58 24.69
N GLY A 119 -29.47 -19.58 24.01
CA GLY A 119 -29.64 -18.24 24.56
C GLY A 119 -29.97 -17.19 23.49
N GLY A 120 -30.04 -15.93 23.90
CA GLY A 120 -30.12 -14.80 22.97
C GLY A 120 -28.74 -14.35 22.51
N HIS A 121 -28.62 -13.88 21.28
CA HIS A 121 -27.37 -13.35 20.70
C HIS A 121 -27.65 -12.10 19.88
N ALA A 122 -26.80 -11.08 20.04
CA ALA A 122 -26.90 -9.82 19.31
C ALA A 122 -25.97 -9.84 18.09
N VAL A 123 -26.46 -9.35 16.95
CA VAL A 123 -25.75 -9.33 15.66
C VAL A 123 -26.17 -8.12 14.84
N THR A 124 -25.47 -7.88 13.74
CA THR A 124 -25.77 -6.77 12.82
C THR A 124 -26.27 -7.32 11.49
N ILE A 125 -27.45 -6.89 11.04
CA ILE A 125 -27.92 -7.15 9.67
C ILE A 125 -27.26 -6.10 8.76
N ILE A 126 -26.62 -6.57 7.69
CA ILE A 126 -25.89 -5.73 6.73
C ILE A 126 -26.47 -5.81 5.31
N GLY A 127 -27.46 -6.68 5.09
CA GLY A 127 -28.03 -6.90 3.78
C GLY A 127 -29.11 -7.96 3.79
N TYR A 128 -29.69 -8.20 2.61
CA TYR A 128 -30.80 -9.12 2.44
C TYR A 128 -30.89 -9.63 1.00
N ASN A 129 -31.66 -10.69 0.81
CA ASN A 129 -32.10 -11.15 -0.51
C ASN A 129 -33.54 -11.67 -0.41
N ASP A 130 -34.44 -11.15 -1.27
CA ASP A 130 -35.86 -11.50 -1.27
C ASP A 130 -36.17 -12.87 -1.88
N ASP A 131 -35.29 -13.41 -2.73
CA ASP A 131 -35.43 -14.74 -3.33
C ASP A 131 -34.12 -15.52 -3.17
N PRO A 132 -34.04 -16.50 -2.26
CA PRO A 132 -35.12 -17.18 -1.54
C PRO A 132 -35.61 -16.58 -0.19
N GLY A 133 -35.21 -15.37 0.19
CA GLY A 133 -35.75 -14.69 1.40
C GLY A 133 -34.90 -14.87 2.67
N TYR A 134 -33.80 -14.13 2.77
CA TYR A 134 -32.88 -14.18 3.92
C TYR A 134 -32.21 -12.83 4.23
N TRP A 135 -31.75 -12.69 5.46
CA TRP A 135 -30.85 -11.64 5.94
C TRP A 135 -29.40 -12.08 5.80
N ILE A 136 -28.50 -11.12 5.55
CA ILE A 136 -27.05 -11.27 5.64
C ILE A 136 -26.62 -10.56 6.92
N CYS A 137 -25.97 -11.27 7.82
CA CYS A 137 -25.61 -10.77 9.13
C CYS A 137 -24.10 -10.87 9.37
N LYS A 138 -23.51 -9.83 9.97
CA LYS A 138 -22.16 -9.85 10.54
C LYS A 138 -22.23 -10.45 11.94
N ASN A 139 -21.43 -11.48 12.20
CA ASN A 139 -21.29 -12.07 13.53
C ASN A 139 -20.06 -11.49 14.27
N SER A 140 -19.91 -11.84 15.55
CA SER A 140 -18.84 -11.36 16.43
C SER A 140 -17.94 -12.50 16.96
N TRP A 141 -17.81 -13.60 16.21
CA TRP A 141 -17.04 -14.79 16.59
C TRP A 141 -15.77 -15.01 15.74
N GLY A 142 -15.27 -13.93 15.12
CA GLY A 142 -14.10 -13.93 14.25
C GLY A 142 -14.38 -14.44 12.83
N GLU A 143 -13.46 -14.11 11.93
CA GLU A 143 -13.57 -14.39 10.49
C GLU A 143 -13.54 -15.89 10.15
N GLY A 144 -12.92 -16.71 11.01
CA GLY A 144 -12.86 -18.16 10.82
C GLY A 144 -14.19 -18.89 11.05
N TRP A 145 -15.24 -18.19 11.50
CA TRP A 145 -16.56 -18.77 11.74
C TRP A 145 -17.53 -18.45 10.60
N GLY A 146 -18.38 -19.42 10.22
CA GLY A 146 -19.41 -19.22 9.20
C GLY A 146 -18.84 -18.95 7.81
N GLU A 147 -19.37 -17.93 7.13
CA GLU A 147 -18.92 -17.47 5.82
C GLU A 147 -18.07 -16.20 6.03
N ASP A 148 -16.78 -16.36 6.34
CA ASP A 148 -15.83 -15.26 6.63
C ASP A 148 -16.29 -14.32 7.76
N GLY A 149 -16.86 -14.88 8.83
CA GLY A 149 -17.44 -14.13 9.96
C GLY A 149 -18.91 -13.72 9.76
N PHE A 150 -19.49 -14.02 8.60
CA PHE A 150 -20.89 -13.72 8.28
C PHE A 150 -21.76 -14.97 8.29
N PHE A 151 -23.07 -14.76 8.30
CA PHE A 151 -24.05 -15.82 8.07
C PHE A 151 -25.29 -15.29 7.37
N LYS A 152 -26.04 -16.21 6.76
CA LYS A 152 -27.37 -15.93 6.22
C LYS A 152 -28.41 -16.64 7.06
N ILE A 153 -29.50 -15.95 7.36
CA ILE A 153 -30.61 -16.49 8.15
C ILE A 153 -31.93 -16.14 7.48
N LYS A 154 -32.83 -17.12 7.39
CA LYS A 154 -34.14 -16.96 6.74
C LYS A 154 -34.95 -15.86 7.43
N TYR A 155 -35.79 -15.15 6.67
CA TYR A 155 -36.70 -14.16 7.27
C TYR A 155 -37.60 -14.81 8.33
N ARG A 156 -37.87 -14.07 9.42
CA ARG A 156 -38.62 -14.50 10.62
C ARG A 156 -37.98 -15.61 11.44
N GLU A 157 -36.83 -16.13 11.05
CA GLU A 157 -36.21 -17.26 11.73
C GLU A 157 -35.62 -16.85 13.08
N CYS A 158 -35.86 -17.67 14.10
CA CYS A 158 -35.34 -17.48 15.47
C CYS A 158 -35.61 -16.08 16.09
N GLY A 159 -36.56 -15.32 15.58
CA GLY A 159 -36.90 -13.97 16.05
C GLY A 159 -35.98 -12.85 15.53
N ILE A 160 -35.09 -13.11 14.56
CA ILE A 160 -34.06 -12.17 14.05
C ILE A 160 -34.59 -10.82 13.55
N ASP A 161 -35.87 -10.71 13.22
CA ASP A 161 -36.47 -9.50 12.66
C ASP A 161 -37.73 -9.03 13.43
N GLU A 162 -37.81 -9.43 14.71
CA GLU A 162 -38.87 -8.99 15.62
C GLU A 162 -38.58 -7.62 16.23
N THR A 163 -37.34 -7.39 16.65
CA THR A 163 -36.87 -6.11 17.20
C THR A 163 -35.53 -5.76 16.57
N VAL A 164 -35.55 -4.73 15.71
CA VAL A 164 -34.36 -4.22 15.02
C VAL A 164 -34.23 -2.73 15.33
N TYR A 165 -33.03 -2.31 15.67
CA TYR A 165 -32.67 -0.92 15.91
C TYR A 165 -31.84 -0.39 14.74
N TYR A 166 -32.16 0.81 14.30
CA TYR A 166 -31.37 1.57 13.34
C TYR A 166 -31.00 2.92 13.96
N PHE A 167 -29.83 3.43 13.63
CA PHE A 167 -29.32 4.69 14.15
C PHE A 167 -29.48 5.81 13.12
N THR A 168 -29.77 7.02 13.57
CA THR A 168 -29.97 8.22 12.75
C THR A 168 -29.26 9.40 13.39
N ASP A 169 -29.08 10.49 12.63
CA ASP A 169 -28.53 11.74 13.14
C ASP A 169 -27.22 11.51 13.91
N VAL A 170 -26.29 10.78 13.29
CA VAL A 170 -24.97 10.51 13.87
C VAL A 170 -24.24 11.84 14.02
N THR A 171 -23.81 12.15 15.25
CA THR A 171 -23.14 13.40 15.61
C THR A 171 -22.04 13.12 16.64
N GLY A 172 -21.03 13.99 16.72
CA GLY A 172 -19.91 13.81 17.66
C GLY A 172 -18.60 13.95 16.92
N ASN A 173 -17.54 13.36 17.48
CA ASN A 173 -16.25 13.30 16.81
C ASN A 173 -16.22 12.14 15.83
N ILE A 174 -16.38 12.46 14.55
CA ILE A 174 -16.31 11.46 13.50
C ILE A 174 -14.86 11.42 13.05
N PRO A 175 -14.18 10.24 13.11
CA PRO A 175 -12.81 10.14 12.65
C PRO A 175 -12.63 10.69 11.24
N PRO A 176 -11.46 11.25 10.93
CA PRO A 176 -11.18 11.77 9.60
C PRO A 176 -11.27 10.67 8.53
N GLU A 177 -11.44 11.05 7.27
CA GLU A 177 -11.39 10.08 6.18
C GLU A 177 -10.08 9.26 6.22
N LYS A 178 -10.19 7.95 6.02
CA LYS A 178 -9.03 7.07 5.90
C LYS A 178 -8.10 7.56 4.78
N PRO A 179 -6.82 7.83 5.06
CA PRO A 179 -5.90 8.30 4.03
C PRO A 179 -5.72 7.28 2.92
N ILE A 180 -5.89 7.73 1.67
CA ILE A 180 -5.65 6.91 0.49
C ILE A 180 -4.24 7.19 0.00
N VAL A 181 -3.36 6.19 0.11
CA VAL A 181 -1.98 6.30 -0.34
C VAL A 181 -1.91 6.49 -1.86
N VAL A 182 -1.14 7.49 -2.30
CA VAL A 182 -0.93 7.82 -3.72
C VAL A 182 0.44 7.32 -4.19
N SER A 183 1.49 7.51 -3.40
CA SER A 183 2.84 7.04 -3.75
C SER A 183 3.76 6.98 -2.52
N PRO A 184 4.67 5.98 -2.44
CA PRO A 184 4.73 4.80 -3.29
C PRO A 184 3.57 3.84 -2.99
N LEU A 185 3.14 3.06 -3.98
CA LEU A 185 2.13 1.99 -3.82
C LEU A 185 2.80 0.65 -3.49
N ASN A 186 2.00 -0.30 -3.02
CA ASN A 186 2.49 -1.60 -2.57
C ASN A 186 3.24 -2.35 -3.69
N GLY A 187 4.46 -2.79 -3.40
CA GLY A 187 5.37 -3.45 -4.32
C GLY A 187 6.17 -2.52 -5.26
N ASN A 188 6.01 -1.20 -5.14
CA ASN A 188 6.78 -0.27 -5.96
C ASN A 188 8.28 -0.39 -5.70
N LYS A 189 9.06 -0.13 -6.76
CA LYS A 189 10.51 0.00 -6.71
C LYS A 189 10.89 1.45 -6.98
N VAL A 190 11.53 2.10 -6.02
CA VAL A 190 11.74 3.55 -6.00
C VAL A 190 13.20 3.91 -5.75
N SER A 191 13.55 5.18 -5.92
CA SER A 191 14.87 5.70 -5.53
C SER A 191 14.99 5.77 -4.01
N THR A 192 16.21 5.97 -3.51
CA THR A 192 16.51 6.20 -2.08
C THR A 192 16.03 7.57 -1.58
N THR A 193 15.53 8.40 -2.49
CA THR A 193 14.87 9.67 -2.21
C THR A 193 13.55 9.73 -2.96
N LEU A 194 12.45 10.00 -2.25
CA LEU A 194 11.12 10.09 -2.82
C LEU A 194 10.18 10.91 -1.93
N ASN A 195 9.03 11.29 -2.48
CA ASN A 195 7.91 11.79 -1.68
C ASN A 195 6.96 10.64 -1.34
N LEU A 196 6.69 10.48 -0.05
CA LEU A 196 5.53 9.77 0.47
C LEU A 196 4.33 10.71 0.35
N SER A 197 3.23 10.24 -0.25
CA SER A 197 2.07 11.08 -0.52
C SER A 197 0.76 10.30 -0.47
N TRP A 198 -0.29 10.98 -0.02
CA TRP A 198 -1.63 10.46 0.13
C TRP A 198 -2.65 11.52 -0.34
N GLN A 199 -3.89 11.10 -0.51
CA GLN A 199 -4.99 12.03 -0.73
C GLN A 199 -5.24 12.85 0.54
N GLU A 200 -5.38 14.16 0.40
CA GLU A 200 -5.78 15.04 1.50
C GLU A 200 -7.12 14.58 2.07
N CYS A 201 -7.14 14.30 3.37
CA CYS A 201 -8.28 13.81 4.11
C CYS A 201 -9.14 14.99 4.56
N ILE A 202 -10.45 14.80 4.51
CA ILE A 202 -11.42 15.76 5.04
C ILE A 202 -12.00 15.16 6.31
N ASP A 203 -12.14 15.99 7.34
CA ASP A 203 -12.94 15.63 8.50
C ASP A 203 -14.42 15.92 8.24
N GLN A 204 -15.30 14.97 8.54
CA GLN A 204 -16.74 15.12 8.29
C GLN A 204 -17.41 16.11 9.23
N ASP A 205 -16.80 16.40 10.38
CA ASP A 205 -17.26 17.42 11.30
C ASP A 205 -16.64 18.82 11.03
N GLY A 206 -15.69 18.88 10.10
CA GLY A 206 -15.01 20.10 9.66
C GLY A 206 -13.74 20.46 10.46
N SER A 207 -13.26 19.58 11.34
CA SER A 207 -12.00 19.73 12.07
C SER A 207 -10.78 19.75 11.15
N GLN A 208 -9.70 20.40 11.61
CA GLN A 208 -8.43 20.38 10.88
C GLN A 208 -7.75 19.02 11.08
N VAL A 209 -7.40 18.37 9.96
CA VAL A 209 -6.69 17.09 9.98
C VAL A 209 -5.18 17.33 9.97
N HIS A 210 -4.48 16.66 10.87
CA HIS A 210 -3.03 16.51 10.85
C HIS A 210 -2.65 15.05 10.59
N TYR A 211 -1.41 14.82 10.17
CA TYR A 211 -0.93 13.50 9.80
C TYR A 211 0.31 13.11 10.59
N THR A 212 0.38 11.82 10.91
CA THR A 212 1.57 11.15 11.40
C THR A 212 1.94 10.05 10.41
N VAL A 213 3.20 10.06 9.96
CA VAL A 213 3.72 9.08 8.99
C VAL A 213 4.70 8.18 9.72
N TYR A 214 4.51 6.88 9.56
CA TYR A 214 5.37 5.84 10.11
C TYR A 214 6.14 5.19 8.97
N VAL A 215 7.43 4.95 9.17
CA VAL A 215 8.30 4.30 8.18
C VAL A 215 9.29 3.41 8.92
N SER A 216 9.37 2.15 8.52
CA SER A 216 10.32 1.19 9.09
C SER A 216 11.04 0.39 8.00
N GLU A 217 12.29 0.04 8.29
CA GLU A 217 13.05 -0.89 7.47
C GLU A 217 12.55 -2.32 7.70
N GLY A 218 12.17 -3.00 6.61
CA GLY A 218 11.65 -4.36 6.66
C GLY A 218 10.16 -4.42 6.36
N TYR A 219 9.50 -5.40 6.98
CA TYR A 219 8.14 -5.85 6.63
C TYR A 219 7.08 -5.50 7.69
N TYR A 220 7.47 -4.86 8.78
CA TYR A 220 6.62 -4.61 9.94
C TYR A 220 6.82 -3.18 10.41
N LEU A 221 5.77 -2.60 10.98
CA LEU A 221 5.79 -1.31 11.66
C LEU A 221 5.54 -1.55 13.15
N ASP A 222 6.33 -0.89 13.98
CA ASP A 222 6.09 -0.75 15.41
C ASP A 222 5.55 0.66 15.71
N GLU A 223 4.90 0.83 16.87
CA GLU A 223 4.35 2.13 17.31
C GLU A 223 5.44 3.20 17.47
N ASP A 224 6.70 2.79 17.66
CA ASP A 224 7.86 3.68 17.80
C ASP A 224 8.45 4.13 16.45
N ASP A 225 7.99 3.59 15.31
CA ASP A 225 8.53 3.86 13.95
C ASP A 225 8.02 5.20 13.34
N VAL A 226 7.74 6.18 14.19
CA VAL A 226 7.28 7.51 13.78
C VAL A 226 8.38 8.21 12.99
N PHE A 227 8.12 8.48 11.70
CA PHE A 227 9.03 9.24 10.83
C PHE A 227 8.79 10.74 10.94
N VAL A 228 7.52 11.16 10.91
CA VAL A 228 7.12 12.56 11.12
C VAL A 228 5.71 12.62 11.69
N GLU A 229 5.45 13.60 12.55
CA GLU A 229 4.15 13.80 13.21
C GLU A 229 3.65 15.24 13.04
N ASN A 230 2.36 15.46 13.26
CA ASN A 230 1.74 16.79 13.31
C ASN A 230 1.92 17.63 12.03
N ILE A 231 1.99 17.00 10.86
CA ILE A 231 2.07 17.70 9.57
C ILE A 231 0.67 17.92 8.99
N ILE A 232 0.49 19.02 8.25
CA ILE A 232 -0.78 19.35 7.57
C ILE A 232 -0.74 19.04 6.07
N ASN A 233 0.46 18.86 5.52
CA ASN A 233 0.66 18.56 4.12
C ASN A 233 0.40 17.09 3.85
N SER A 234 -0.28 16.78 2.74
CA SER A 234 -0.53 15.40 2.28
C SER A 234 0.67 14.73 1.59
N SER A 235 1.88 15.22 1.87
CA SER A 235 3.13 14.65 1.37
C SER A 235 4.32 15.02 2.22
N VAL A 236 5.29 14.11 2.33
CA VAL A 236 6.59 14.32 2.98
C VAL A 236 7.71 13.69 2.15
N GLU A 237 8.84 14.39 2.03
CA GLU A 237 10.04 13.85 1.38
C GLU A 237 10.82 12.98 2.37
N ILE A 238 11.21 11.79 1.94
CA ILE A 238 12.13 10.91 2.65
C ILE A 238 13.39 10.73 1.81
N THR A 239 14.54 10.80 2.48
CA THR A 239 15.89 10.76 1.90
C THR A 239 16.72 9.68 2.60
N ASP A 240 17.94 9.44 2.10
CA ASP A 240 18.95 8.59 2.74
C ASP A 240 18.50 7.15 3.07
N LEU A 241 17.59 6.60 2.26
CA LEU A 241 17.20 5.19 2.39
C LEU A 241 18.30 4.25 1.87
N GLU A 242 18.47 3.10 2.50
CA GLU A 242 19.39 2.04 2.08
C GLU A 242 18.97 1.44 0.74
N THR A 243 19.91 1.09 -0.14
CA THR A 243 19.61 0.53 -1.48
C THR A 243 19.30 -0.97 -1.45
N ASN A 244 18.36 -1.41 -2.31
CA ASN A 244 17.87 -2.81 -2.34
C ASN A 244 17.19 -3.26 -1.04
N THR A 245 16.64 -2.30 -0.30
CA THR A 245 16.03 -2.53 1.00
C THR A 245 14.52 -2.37 0.87
N VAL A 246 13.77 -3.18 1.63
CA VAL A 246 12.31 -3.08 1.73
C VAL A 246 11.98 -2.14 2.88
N TYR A 247 11.02 -1.25 2.66
CA TYR A 247 10.45 -0.39 3.68
C TYR A 247 8.95 -0.60 3.74
N THR A 248 8.42 -0.59 4.96
CA THR A 248 6.98 -0.56 5.22
C THR A 248 6.62 0.81 5.75
N TRP A 249 5.50 1.37 5.31
CA TRP A 249 5.05 2.67 5.78
C TRP A 249 3.52 2.75 5.82
N LYS A 250 3.02 3.63 6.67
CA LYS A 250 1.62 4.04 6.72
C LYS A 250 1.53 5.50 7.14
N VAL A 251 0.39 6.10 6.84
CA VAL A 251 0.00 7.41 7.36
C VAL A 251 -1.27 7.27 8.19
N ILE A 252 -1.33 7.98 9.31
CA ILE A 252 -2.49 8.14 10.18
C ILE A 252 -2.95 9.58 10.06
N ALA A 253 -4.22 9.78 9.74
CA ALA A 253 -4.90 11.06 9.85
C ALA A 253 -5.49 11.19 11.26
N VAL A 254 -5.32 12.35 11.89
CA VAL A 254 -5.79 12.63 13.25
C VAL A 254 -6.50 13.98 13.24
N ASP A 255 -7.64 14.07 13.88
CA ASP A 255 -8.39 15.32 14.05
C ASP A 255 -7.97 16.10 15.32
N GLU A 256 -8.50 17.31 15.53
CA GLU A 256 -8.15 18.14 16.69
C GLU A 256 -8.59 17.55 18.05
N LYS A 257 -9.52 16.59 18.05
CA LYS A 257 -10.06 15.95 19.25
C LYS A 257 -9.40 14.59 19.54
N GLY A 258 -8.53 14.15 18.64
CA GLY A 258 -7.67 12.98 18.79
C GLY A 258 -8.26 11.69 18.24
N SER A 259 -9.36 11.72 17.48
CA SER A 259 -9.77 10.51 16.73
C SER A 259 -8.93 10.37 15.47
N GLU A 260 -8.67 9.12 15.11
CA GLU A 260 -7.71 8.78 14.07
C GLU A 260 -8.25 7.80 13.03
N ALA A 261 -7.66 7.85 11.83
CA ALA A 261 -7.89 6.90 10.76
C ALA A 261 -6.57 6.55 10.07
N ALA A 262 -6.24 5.26 10.07
CA ALA A 262 -5.01 4.75 9.47
C ALA A 262 -5.22 4.28 8.03
N SER A 263 -4.27 4.63 7.16
CA SER A 263 -4.14 4.02 5.83
C SER A 263 -3.78 2.54 5.89
N GLU A 264 -3.88 1.85 4.75
CA GLU A 264 -3.28 0.52 4.59
C GLU A 264 -1.75 0.58 4.78
N GLU A 265 -1.16 -0.48 5.32
CA GLU A 265 0.28 -0.63 5.35
C GLU A 265 0.82 -0.93 3.94
N ILE A 266 1.74 -0.09 3.48
CA ILE A 266 2.30 -0.17 2.14
C ILE A 266 3.77 -0.58 2.22
N MET A 267 4.15 -1.58 1.43
CA MET A 267 5.55 -1.96 1.26
C MET A 267 6.09 -1.42 -0.06
N PHE A 268 7.28 -0.82 -0.03
CA PHE A 268 8.06 -0.52 -1.23
C PHE A 268 9.49 -1.00 -1.07
N SER A 269 10.25 -1.01 -2.16
CA SER A 269 11.68 -1.32 -2.10
C SER A 269 12.48 -0.26 -2.84
N THR A 270 13.67 0.01 -2.33
CA THR A 270 14.60 0.93 -2.98
C THR A 270 15.41 0.21 -4.05
N LEU A 271 15.81 0.94 -5.08
CA LEU A 271 16.78 0.51 -6.08
C LEU A 271 18.05 1.35 -5.96
N PRO A 272 19.21 0.79 -6.35
CA PRO A 272 20.41 1.58 -6.55
C PRO A 272 20.15 2.71 -7.55
N PRO A 273 20.89 3.83 -7.44
CA PRO A 273 20.83 4.90 -8.42
C PRO A 273 20.95 4.37 -9.86
N ILE A 274 20.20 4.97 -10.78
CA ILE A 274 20.14 4.52 -12.18
C ILE A 274 21.53 4.54 -12.85
N ALA A 275 21.70 3.70 -13.87
CA ALA A 275 22.95 3.67 -14.62
C ALA A 275 23.21 5.02 -15.33
N PRO A 276 24.47 5.47 -15.43
CA PRO A 276 24.80 6.68 -16.18
C PRO A 276 24.62 6.48 -17.70
N PHE A 277 24.49 7.58 -18.44
CA PHE A 277 24.70 7.57 -19.89
C PHE A 277 26.19 7.51 -20.21
N VAL A 278 26.56 6.77 -21.26
CA VAL A 278 27.94 6.62 -21.71
C VAL A 278 27.97 6.82 -23.22
N GLU A 279 28.86 7.70 -23.70
CA GLU A 279 29.07 7.95 -25.12
C GLU A 279 30.51 7.64 -25.53
N GLY A 280 30.67 7.06 -26.72
CA GLY A 280 31.98 6.72 -27.29
C GLY A 280 31.87 5.79 -28.49
N SER A 281 33.01 5.37 -29.03
CA SER A 281 33.08 4.55 -30.24
C SER A 281 32.70 3.08 -29.99
N ASN A 282 31.79 2.52 -30.77
CA ASN A 282 31.48 1.08 -30.70
C ASN A 282 32.51 0.20 -31.45
N GLU A 283 33.35 0.82 -32.28
CA GLU A 283 34.33 0.11 -33.13
C GLU A 283 35.77 0.65 -32.99
N PRO A 284 36.36 0.69 -31.78
CA PRO A 284 37.69 1.25 -31.59
C PRO A 284 38.77 0.41 -32.28
N ARG A 285 39.73 1.07 -32.93
CA ARG A 285 40.90 0.39 -33.50
C ARG A 285 41.94 0.09 -32.41
N VAL A 286 42.54 -1.10 -32.49
CA VAL A 286 43.63 -1.49 -31.60
C VAL A 286 44.81 -0.52 -31.68
N ARG A 287 45.49 -0.31 -30.55
CA ARG A 287 46.67 0.57 -30.39
C ARG A 287 46.41 2.05 -30.70
N ARG A 288 45.15 2.47 -30.68
CA ARG A 288 44.74 3.87 -30.74
C ARG A 288 43.90 4.19 -29.50
N GLU A 289 44.13 5.37 -28.95
CA GLU A 289 43.40 5.88 -27.81
C GLU A 289 42.01 6.38 -28.23
N TYR A 290 41.01 6.06 -27.43
CA TYR A 290 39.63 6.56 -27.57
C TYR A 290 39.14 7.05 -26.22
N THR A 291 38.48 8.20 -26.23
CA THR A 291 37.84 8.81 -25.07
C THR A 291 36.37 8.44 -25.03
N TYR A 292 35.87 8.13 -23.84
CA TYR A 292 34.46 7.90 -23.54
C TYR A 292 34.03 8.93 -22.51
N THR A 293 32.86 9.50 -22.70
CA THR A 293 32.23 10.45 -21.78
C THR A 293 31.09 9.76 -21.04
N ALA A 294 30.79 10.20 -19.82
CA ALA A 294 29.67 9.70 -19.05
C ALA A 294 28.98 10.83 -18.30
N SER A 295 27.65 10.70 -18.13
CA SER A 295 26.81 11.70 -17.47
C SER A 295 25.62 11.06 -16.77
N VAL A 296 25.12 11.70 -15.72
CA VAL A 296 23.89 11.28 -15.03
C VAL A 296 22.74 12.18 -15.49
N PRO A 297 21.62 11.62 -15.99
CA PRO A 297 20.50 12.44 -16.43
C PRO A 297 19.86 13.14 -15.21
N ASN A 298 19.70 14.47 -15.30
CA ASN A 298 19.19 15.32 -14.21
C ASN A 298 20.00 15.22 -12.90
N ALA A 299 21.32 15.06 -13.01
CA ALA A 299 22.23 15.06 -11.86
C ALA A 299 22.01 16.31 -10.97
N LYS A 300 22.08 16.11 -9.65
CA LYS A 300 22.01 17.17 -8.65
C LYS A 300 23.06 16.93 -7.57
N GLY A 301 23.44 17.99 -6.88
CA GLY A 301 24.44 17.94 -5.83
C GLY A 301 25.86 17.90 -6.39
N ASP A 302 26.79 17.81 -5.45
CA ASP A 302 28.22 17.89 -5.70
C ASP A 302 28.82 16.58 -5.15
N GLU A 303 30.01 16.17 -5.60
CA GLU A 303 30.73 14.99 -5.08
C GLU A 303 30.45 13.60 -5.73
N TYR A 304 30.36 13.55 -7.06
CA TYR A 304 30.29 12.30 -7.81
C TYR A 304 31.67 11.66 -8.01
N TYR A 305 31.77 10.35 -7.78
CA TYR A 305 32.95 9.56 -8.13
C TYR A 305 32.64 8.57 -9.26
N TRP A 306 33.49 8.46 -10.27
CA TRP A 306 33.26 7.67 -11.48
C TRP A 306 34.23 6.50 -11.64
N PHE A 307 33.76 5.40 -12.21
CA PHE A 307 34.57 4.20 -12.42
C PHE A 307 34.32 3.58 -13.79
N PHE A 308 35.35 3.47 -14.61
CA PHE A 308 35.30 2.87 -15.94
C PHE A 308 36.05 1.54 -15.95
N LYS A 309 35.39 0.46 -16.37
CA LYS A 309 35.99 -0.84 -16.71
C LYS A 309 36.02 -1.00 -18.22
N TRP A 310 37.18 -1.32 -18.78
CA TRP A 310 37.37 -1.36 -20.23
C TRP A 310 37.12 -2.73 -20.89
N GLY A 311 36.80 -3.74 -20.08
CA GLY A 311 36.51 -5.10 -20.54
C GLY A 311 37.75 -5.95 -20.84
N ASP A 312 38.96 -5.42 -20.65
CA ASP A 312 40.25 -6.11 -20.84
C ASP A 312 41.03 -6.26 -19.51
N GLU A 313 40.31 -6.35 -18.40
CA GLU A 313 40.83 -6.41 -17.02
C GLU A 313 41.50 -5.12 -16.53
N THR A 314 41.42 -4.03 -17.31
CA THR A 314 41.89 -2.71 -16.88
C THR A 314 40.72 -1.79 -16.50
N ASP A 315 40.99 -0.84 -15.62
CA ASP A 315 40.04 0.18 -15.16
C ASP A 315 40.75 1.49 -14.80
N THR A 316 39.96 2.52 -14.52
CA THR A 316 40.45 3.86 -14.16
C THR A 316 40.76 4.04 -12.68
N GLY A 317 40.40 3.08 -11.82
CA GLY A 317 40.08 3.40 -10.43
C GLY A 317 38.89 4.37 -10.31
N TRP A 318 38.66 4.90 -9.11
CA TRP A 318 37.67 5.95 -8.87
C TRP A 318 38.24 7.31 -9.27
N LEU A 319 37.58 7.99 -10.19
CA LEU A 319 37.85 9.36 -10.61
C LEU A 319 36.91 10.30 -9.83
N GLY A 320 37.39 11.47 -9.41
CA GLY A 320 36.56 12.48 -8.73
C GLY A 320 37.17 12.99 -7.42
N PRO A 321 36.41 13.80 -6.66
CA PRO A 321 34.99 14.16 -6.90
C PRO A 321 34.78 15.09 -8.10
N PHE A 322 33.58 15.04 -8.67
CA PHE A 322 33.08 15.93 -9.74
C PHE A 322 31.72 16.51 -9.36
N ASP A 323 31.40 17.70 -9.88
CA ASP A 323 30.08 18.32 -9.71
C ASP A 323 29.06 17.75 -10.72
N ALA A 324 27.76 17.86 -10.43
CA ALA A 324 26.69 17.28 -11.25
C ALA A 324 26.67 17.71 -12.72
N ASP A 325 27.12 18.93 -13.02
CA ASP A 325 27.16 19.52 -14.37
C ASP A 325 28.49 19.30 -15.09
N GLU A 326 29.48 18.65 -14.46
CA GLU A 326 30.77 18.39 -15.06
C GLU A 326 30.76 17.15 -15.96
N GLU A 327 31.18 17.30 -17.22
CA GLU A 327 31.31 16.18 -18.15
C GLU A 327 32.54 15.34 -17.80
N VAL A 328 32.32 14.09 -17.38
CA VAL A 328 33.41 13.18 -17.01
C VAL A 328 33.83 12.36 -18.21
N SER A 329 35.13 12.32 -18.48
CA SER A 329 35.70 11.53 -19.57
C SER A 329 36.89 10.70 -19.14
N ALA A 330 37.03 9.53 -19.76
CA ALA A 330 38.18 8.65 -19.58
C ALA A 330 38.61 8.06 -20.93
N SER A 331 39.93 7.87 -21.09
CA SER A 331 40.51 7.37 -22.34
C SER A 331 41.17 6.02 -22.16
N HIS A 332 41.09 5.15 -23.17
CA HIS A 332 41.74 3.84 -23.15
C HIS A 332 42.27 3.39 -24.52
N THR A 333 43.23 2.47 -24.49
CA THR A 333 43.84 1.86 -25.68
C THR A 333 43.83 0.32 -25.60
N TRP A 334 43.05 -0.33 -26.46
CA TRP A 334 43.03 -1.79 -26.58
C TRP A 334 44.24 -2.33 -27.36
N LYS A 335 45.00 -3.25 -26.76
CA LYS A 335 46.22 -3.83 -27.38
C LYS A 335 45.93 -5.00 -28.33
N LYS A 336 44.86 -5.74 -28.09
CA LYS A 336 44.48 -6.96 -28.81
C LYS A 336 43.14 -6.73 -29.52
N LYS A 337 42.93 -7.49 -30.61
CA LYS A 337 41.63 -7.55 -31.27
C LYS A 337 40.70 -8.46 -30.47
N GLY A 338 39.41 -8.16 -30.47
CA GLY A 338 38.38 -8.86 -29.71
C GLY A 338 37.12 -8.03 -29.50
N GLU A 339 36.16 -8.69 -28.87
CA GLU A 339 34.95 -8.10 -28.31
C GLU A 339 35.22 -7.72 -26.87
N TYR A 340 34.82 -6.51 -26.47
CA TYR A 340 34.97 -6.01 -25.11
C TYR A 340 33.64 -5.43 -24.63
N THR A 341 33.46 -5.37 -23.31
CA THR A 341 32.30 -4.74 -22.70
C THR A 341 32.80 -3.67 -21.75
N ILE A 342 32.57 -2.41 -22.12
CA ILE A 342 32.83 -1.29 -21.25
C ILE A 342 31.71 -1.25 -20.22
N LYS A 343 32.08 -1.10 -18.94
CA LYS A 343 31.13 -0.88 -17.86
C LYS A 343 31.47 0.41 -17.14
N VAL A 344 30.51 1.30 -17.00
CA VAL A 344 30.68 2.57 -16.29
C VAL A 344 29.65 2.66 -15.19
N ARG A 345 30.07 3.15 -14.02
CA ARG A 345 29.16 3.51 -12.93
C ARG A 345 29.70 4.70 -12.18
N TYR A 346 28.87 5.27 -11.34
CA TYR A 346 29.25 6.32 -10.41
C TYR A 346 28.93 5.93 -8.97
N LYS A 347 29.44 6.72 -8.03
CA LYS A 347 29.11 6.68 -6.62
C LYS A 347 28.78 8.10 -6.15
N ILE A 348 27.66 8.26 -5.44
CA ILE A 348 27.22 9.51 -4.81
C ILE A 348 26.84 9.20 -3.37
N ASP A 349 27.29 10.00 -2.41
CA ASP A 349 27.02 9.82 -0.97
C ASP A 349 27.34 8.42 -0.43
N GLY A 350 28.30 7.72 -1.06
CA GLY A 350 28.65 6.34 -0.72
C GLY A 350 27.90 5.27 -1.51
N GLU A 351 26.77 5.60 -2.13
CA GLU A 351 25.90 4.69 -2.87
C GLU A 351 26.38 4.44 -4.31
N LEU A 352 26.38 3.19 -4.73
CA LEU A 352 26.83 2.76 -6.06
C LEU A 352 25.67 2.70 -7.04
N SER A 353 25.80 3.37 -8.19
CA SER A 353 24.81 3.23 -9.26
C SER A 353 24.86 1.88 -9.97
N GLN A 354 23.78 1.59 -10.70
CA GLN A 354 23.75 0.49 -11.65
C GLN A 354 24.85 0.64 -12.71
N TRP A 355 25.33 -0.47 -13.25
CA TRP A 355 26.31 -0.43 -14.34
C TRP A 355 25.65 -0.03 -15.65
N ALA A 356 26.17 1.02 -16.30
CA ALA A 356 26.02 1.21 -17.72
C ALA A 356 26.89 0.19 -18.46
N ILE A 357 26.36 -0.41 -19.54
CA ILE A 357 27.04 -1.47 -20.28
C ILE A 357 27.10 -1.08 -21.75
N GLN A 358 28.30 -0.91 -22.30
CA GLN A 358 28.55 -0.61 -23.70
C GLN A 358 29.41 -1.70 -24.34
N PRO A 359 28.84 -2.61 -25.15
CA PRO A 359 29.61 -3.58 -25.92
C PRO A 359 30.34 -2.88 -27.07
N ILE A 360 31.60 -3.26 -27.30
CA ILE A 360 32.43 -2.73 -28.38
C ILE A 360 33.15 -3.88 -29.10
N SER A 361 33.40 -3.70 -30.40
CA SER A 361 34.17 -4.64 -31.22
C SER A 361 35.38 -3.94 -31.81
N THR A 362 36.57 -4.47 -31.61
CA THR A 362 37.76 -3.93 -32.31
C THR A 362 37.82 -4.55 -33.71
N PRO A 363 37.51 -3.81 -34.80
CA PRO A 363 37.29 -4.42 -36.11
C PRO A 363 38.52 -5.19 -36.60
N GLN A 364 38.28 -6.36 -37.19
CA GLN A 364 39.31 -7.07 -37.93
C GLN A 364 39.85 -6.15 -39.02
N ALA A 365 41.18 -6.01 -39.10
CA ALA A 365 41.81 -5.43 -40.28
C ALA A 365 41.24 -6.15 -41.51
N LYS A 366 40.52 -5.42 -42.38
CA LYS A 366 40.18 -5.94 -43.70
C LYS A 366 41.49 -6.45 -44.30
N SER A 367 41.57 -7.76 -44.53
CA SER A 367 42.61 -8.30 -45.38
C SER A 367 42.46 -7.59 -46.72
N ILE A 368 43.38 -6.68 -47.03
CA ILE A 368 43.56 -6.23 -48.40
C ILE A 368 44.23 -7.42 -49.09
N PHE A 369 43.43 -8.42 -49.47
CA PHE A 369 43.85 -9.32 -50.53
C PHE A 369 43.97 -8.44 -51.79
N PRO A 370 45.11 -8.44 -52.50
CA PRO A 370 45.23 -7.74 -53.77
C PRO A 370 44.48 -8.55 -54.85
N HIS A 371 43.17 -8.70 -54.72
CA HIS A 371 42.32 -9.30 -55.76
C HIS A 371 41.82 -8.27 -56.78
N GLN A 372 42.15 -6.98 -56.63
CA GLN A 372 41.77 -5.95 -57.60
C GLN A 372 42.80 -5.69 -58.72
N ILE A 373 43.89 -6.48 -58.82
CA ILE A 373 44.87 -6.35 -59.92
C ILE A 373 44.96 -7.60 -60.81
N LEU A 374 44.46 -8.77 -60.40
CA LEU A 374 44.44 -9.95 -61.29
C LEU A 374 43.23 -9.99 -62.25
N ASP A 375 42.11 -9.38 -61.90
CA ASP A 375 40.91 -9.36 -62.76
C ASP A 375 41.05 -8.39 -63.95
N PHE A 376 42.01 -7.46 -63.91
CA PHE A 376 42.28 -6.54 -65.02
C PHE A 376 43.12 -7.18 -66.15
N VAL A 377 43.92 -8.22 -65.85
CA VAL A 377 44.75 -8.89 -66.87
C VAL A 377 43.97 -9.99 -67.61
N HIS A 378 42.99 -10.62 -66.95
CA HIS A 378 42.11 -11.61 -67.61
C HIS A 378 41.03 -10.98 -68.50
N SER A 379 40.62 -9.73 -68.23
CA SER A 379 39.67 -8.99 -69.06
C SER A 379 40.29 -8.35 -70.32
N PHE A 380 41.62 -8.27 -70.43
CA PHE A 380 42.28 -7.62 -71.57
C PHE A 380 42.62 -8.60 -72.71
N PHE A 381 42.76 -9.90 -72.43
CA PHE A 381 43.07 -10.91 -73.46
C PHE A 381 41.84 -11.65 -74.04
N SER A 382 40.63 -11.41 -73.53
CA SER A 382 39.40 -12.01 -74.06
C SER A 382 38.67 -11.17 -75.13
N GLN A 383 39.16 -9.97 -75.46
CA GLN A 383 38.56 -9.08 -76.47
C GLN A 383 39.38 -8.93 -77.76
N VAL A 384 40.32 -9.83 -78.04
CA VAL A 384 41.01 -9.92 -79.35
C VAL A 384 40.86 -11.32 -79.92
N ASN A 385 39.64 -11.67 -80.36
CA ASN A 385 39.42 -12.64 -81.43
C ASN A 385 37.93 -12.75 -81.81
N LEU A 386 37.44 -11.78 -82.60
CA LEU A 386 36.33 -12.02 -83.53
C LEU A 386 36.49 -11.11 -84.76
N LYS A 387 37.05 -11.68 -85.84
CA LYS A 387 36.80 -11.25 -87.22
C LYS A 387 36.69 -12.50 -88.12
N ASN A 388 35.68 -12.47 -88.99
CA ASN A 388 35.44 -13.30 -90.19
C ASN A 388 34.76 -14.66 -89.99
N ASN A 389 33.44 -14.69 -90.16
CA ASN A 389 32.79 -15.05 -91.44
C ASN A 389 31.33 -14.62 -91.44
#